data_AF-Q9GPC5-F1
#
_entry.id   AF-Q9GPC5-F1
#
_cell.length_a   1.000
_cell.length_b   1.000
_cell.length_c   1.000
_cell.angle_alpha   90.00
_cell.angle_beta   90.00
_cell.angle_gamma   90.00
#
_symmetry.space_group_name_H-M   'P 1'
#
loop_
_entity.id
_entity.type
_entity.pdbx_description
1 polymer ?
#
loop_
_entity_poly.entity_id
_entity_poly.type
_entity_poly.pdbx_seq_one_letter_code
_entity_poly.pdbx_strand_id
1 'polypeptide(L)'
;FKPIDSTGLEGPNVDCTANGTRAVCPVACPETCAYSGDGPCVKMCGAPCVCKPGYVIDERIPACVLRSDCPKDVVRKEDMLLGVTNFKCFSR
;
A
#
# COMPACT_ATOMS: atom_id res chain seq x y z
N PHE A 1 -16.39 -33.42 8.16
CA PHE A 1 -15.66 -32.46 9.00
C PHE A 1 -14.71 -31.67 8.11
N LYS A 2 -15.05 -30.42 7.78
CA LYS A 2 -14.16 -29.51 7.02
C LYS A 2 -13.97 -28.28 7.92
N PRO A 3 -12.74 -27.88 8.23
CA PRO A 3 -12.51 -26.85 9.24
C PRO A 3 -13.08 -25.51 8.77
N ILE A 4 -13.72 -24.84 9.72
CA ILE A 4 -14.14 -23.44 9.70
C ILE A 4 -12.88 -22.59 9.96
N ASP A 5 -12.44 -21.78 9.00
CA ASP A 5 -11.51 -20.68 9.27
C ASP A 5 -12.31 -19.44 9.69
N SER A 6 -11.95 -18.86 10.83
CA SER A 6 -12.68 -17.83 11.57
C SER A 6 -12.72 -16.45 10.89
N THR A 7 -12.44 -16.35 9.60
CA THR A 7 -12.31 -15.08 8.90
C THR A 7 -13.29 -15.01 7.75
N GLY A 8 -14.38 -14.25 7.93
CA GLY A 8 -15.39 -13.96 6.91
C GLY A 8 -14.87 -13.10 5.75
N LEU A 9 -13.70 -13.42 5.17
CA LEU A 9 -13.28 -13.02 3.83
C LEU A 9 -12.07 -13.86 3.34
N GLU A 10 -12.21 -15.18 3.22
CA GLU A 10 -11.32 -15.96 2.37
C GLU A 10 -11.73 -15.77 0.90
N GLY A 11 -11.25 -14.68 0.28
CA GLY A 11 -11.15 -14.54 -1.17
C GLY A 11 -9.94 -15.32 -1.72
N PRO A 12 -9.97 -15.72 -3.01
CA PRO A 12 -9.07 -16.71 -3.60
C PRO A 12 -7.62 -16.25 -3.54
N ASN A 13 -6.70 -17.15 -3.15
CA ASN A 13 -5.24 -17.09 -3.37
C ASN A 13 -4.73 -15.69 -3.81
N VAL A 14 -4.73 -14.73 -2.87
CA VAL A 14 -4.36 -13.34 -3.19
C VAL A 14 -2.85 -13.32 -3.44
N ASP A 15 -2.48 -13.31 -4.71
CA ASP A 15 -1.09 -13.19 -5.14
C ASP A 15 -0.66 -11.72 -4.99
N CYS A 16 0.21 -11.44 -4.00
CA CYS A 16 0.70 -10.10 -3.74
C CYS A 16 1.86 -9.67 -4.67
N THR A 17 2.07 -10.39 -5.78
CA THR A 17 3.15 -10.15 -6.75
C THR A 17 4.54 -10.24 -6.10
N ALA A 18 5.60 -10.06 -6.89
CA ALA A 18 6.96 -10.00 -6.38
C ALA A 18 7.11 -8.91 -5.30
N ASN A 19 7.79 -9.26 -4.21
CA ASN A 19 8.10 -8.39 -3.07
C ASN A 19 6.89 -7.93 -2.23
N GLY A 20 5.70 -8.46 -2.47
CA GLY A 20 4.53 -8.31 -1.60
C GLY A 20 4.36 -9.48 -0.63
N THR A 21 3.61 -9.25 0.45
CA THR A 21 3.19 -10.25 1.45
C THR A 21 1.76 -10.00 1.88
N ARG A 22 1.03 -11.06 2.22
CA ARG A 22 -0.36 -10.96 2.68
C ARG A 22 -0.40 -10.53 4.15
N ALA A 23 -1.26 -9.57 4.47
CA ALA A 23 -1.52 -9.09 5.82
C ALA A 23 -3.03 -9.04 6.09
N VAL A 24 -3.44 -9.36 7.33
CA VAL A 24 -4.85 -9.50 7.72
C VAL A 24 -5.56 -8.15 7.84
N CYS A 25 -4.86 -7.11 8.30
CA CYS A 25 -5.36 -5.74 8.39
C CYS A 25 -4.17 -4.78 8.32
N PRO A 26 -3.59 -4.54 7.13
CA PRO A 26 -2.50 -3.61 7.00
C PRO A 26 -2.97 -2.17 7.10
N VAL A 27 -2.01 -1.24 7.20
CA VAL A 27 -2.30 0.20 7.22
C VAL A 27 -3.00 0.62 5.92
N ALA A 28 -4.01 1.48 6.03
CA ALA A 28 -4.75 1.99 4.88
C ALA A 28 -3.92 2.94 3.98
N CYS A 29 -2.82 3.46 4.51
CA CYS A 29 -1.90 4.37 3.81
C CYS A 29 -0.52 3.70 3.69
N PRO A 30 -0.35 2.76 2.76
CA PRO A 30 0.95 2.17 2.50
C PRO A 30 1.92 3.21 1.91
N GLU A 31 3.22 2.98 2.08
CA GLU A 31 4.25 3.76 1.39
C GLU A 31 4.20 3.51 -0.12
N THR A 32 4.19 4.59 -0.92
CA THR A 32 4.24 4.56 -2.38
C THR A 32 5.42 5.38 -2.90
N CYS A 33 5.80 5.23 -4.17
CA CYS A 33 6.85 6.07 -4.77
C CYS A 33 6.60 7.57 -4.60
N ALA A 34 5.34 8.02 -4.57
CA ALA A 34 4.97 9.42 -4.39
C ALA A 34 4.73 9.82 -2.92
N TYR A 35 4.55 8.85 -2.02
CA TYR A 35 4.09 9.08 -0.64
C TYR A 35 4.89 8.25 0.38
N SER A 36 5.44 8.93 1.38
CA SER A 36 6.31 8.32 2.39
C SER A 36 5.57 7.50 3.45
N GLY A 37 4.23 7.40 3.40
CA GLY A 37 3.45 6.70 4.44
C GLY A 37 3.23 7.54 5.71
N ASP A 38 4.01 8.62 5.88
CA ASP A 38 3.91 9.55 7.01
C ASP A 38 2.80 10.57 6.76
N GLY A 39 1.70 10.46 7.50
CA GLY A 39 0.60 11.42 7.45
C GLY A 39 -0.64 10.98 8.23
N PRO A 40 -1.64 11.86 8.34
CA PRO A 40 -2.90 11.52 9.02
C PRO A 40 -3.62 10.42 8.23
N CYS A 41 -3.44 9.18 8.65
CA CYS A 41 -4.13 8.03 8.09
C CYS A 41 -5.36 7.68 8.92
N VAL A 42 -6.48 7.43 8.25
CA VAL A 42 -7.68 6.91 8.90
C VAL A 42 -7.40 5.52 9.49
N LYS A 43 -7.92 5.27 10.70
CA LYS A 43 -7.79 3.97 11.39
C LYS A 43 -8.72 2.93 10.75
N MET A 44 -8.37 2.45 9.57
CA MET A 44 -9.07 1.38 8.86
C MET A 44 -8.05 0.41 8.24
N CYS A 45 -8.50 -0.81 7.92
CA CYS A 45 -7.66 -1.78 7.22
C CYS A 45 -7.49 -1.40 5.75
N GLY A 46 -6.26 -1.48 5.25
CA GLY A 46 -5.93 -1.33 3.83
C GLY A 46 -6.15 -2.60 3.01
N ALA A 47 -5.68 -2.56 1.76
CA ALA A 47 -5.66 -3.71 0.87
C ALA A 47 -4.83 -4.87 1.45
N PRO A 48 -5.17 -6.15 1.20
CA PRO A 48 -4.59 -7.31 1.89
C PRO A 48 -3.11 -7.58 1.59
N CYS A 49 -2.47 -6.77 0.75
CA CYS A 49 -1.07 -6.91 0.36
C CYS A 49 -0.24 -5.74 0.88
N VAL A 50 0.91 -6.07 1.46
CA VAL A 50 1.92 -5.11 1.91
C VAL A 50 3.27 -5.43 1.31
N CYS A 51 4.01 -4.39 0.93
CA CYS A 51 5.38 -4.55 0.47
C CYS A 51 6.28 -5.02 1.61
N LYS A 52 7.28 -5.84 1.26
CA LYS A 52 8.35 -6.23 2.18
C LYS A 52 9.14 -4.99 2.64
N PRO A 53 9.83 -5.05 3.79
CA PRO A 53 10.66 -3.94 4.26
C PRO A 53 11.65 -3.46 3.18
N GLY A 54 11.71 -2.14 2.97
CA GLY A 54 12.56 -1.51 1.95
C GLY A 54 11.95 -1.43 0.54
N TYR A 55 10.76 -2.03 0.33
CA TYR A 55 10.00 -1.94 -0.91
C TYR A 55 8.78 -1.05 -0.74
N VAL A 56 8.40 -0.37 -1.81
CA VAL A 56 7.32 0.62 -1.85
C VAL A 56 6.44 0.36 -3.06
N ILE A 57 5.18 0.77 -2.98
CA ILE A 57 4.24 0.58 -4.08
C ILE A 57 4.58 1.60 -5.19
N ASP A 58 4.83 1.12 -6.40
CA ASP A 58 4.73 1.97 -7.57
C ASP A 58 3.25 2.04 -7.99
N GLU A 59 2.70 3.24 -8.11
CA GLU A 59 1.30 3.43 -8.50
C GLU A 59 1.10 3.27 -10.02
N ARG A 60 2.19 3.28 -10.80
CA ARG A 60 2.19 3.08 -12.25
C ARG A 60 2.26 1.61 -12.65
N ILE A 61 3.04 0.83 -11.90
CA ILE A 61 3.09 -0.63 -12.00
C ILE A 61 2.64 -1.17 -10.65
N PRO A 62 1.46 -1.80 -10.50
CA PRO A 62 0.90 -2.18 -9.20
C PRO A 62 1.69 -3.33 -8.55
N ALA A 63 2.93 -3.04 -8.17
CA ALA A 63 3.97 -3.94 -7.72
C ALA A 63 4.87 -3.23 -6.70
N CYS A 64 5.53 -4.03 -5.87
CA CYS A 64 6.46 -3.55 -4.85
C CYS A 64 7.87 -3.46 -5.45
N VAL A 65 8.39 -2.23 -5.56
CA VAL A 65 9.71 -1.91 -6.12
C VAL A 65 10.64 -1.34 -5.05
N LEU A 66 11.94 -1.34 -5.27
CA LEU A 66 12.85 -0.61 -4.38
C LEU A 66 12.57 0.89 -4.51
N ARG A 67 12.73 1.63 -3.42
CA ARG A 67 12.59 3.10 -3.45
C ARG A 67 13.48 3.75 -4.51
N SER A 68 14.66 3.18 -4.77
CA SER A 68 15.62 3.63 -5.78
C SER A 68 15.16 3.35 -7.23
N ASP A 69 14.24 2.40 -7.42
CA ASP A 69 13.68 2.04 -8.73
C ASP A 69 12.43 2.87 -9.06
N CYS A 70 11.95 3.69 -8.13
CA CYS A 70 10.83 4.59 -8.38
C CYS A 70 11.11 5.49 -9.59
N PRO A 71 10.09 5.79 -10.42
CA PRO A 71 10.27 6.66 -11.56
C PRO A 71 10.77 8.03 -11.11
N LYS A 72 11.84 8.53 -11.74
CA LYS A 72 12.50 9.78 -11.33
C LYS A 72 11.62 11.02 -11.52
N ASP A 73 10.58 10.91 -12.33
CA ASP A 73 9.60 11.96 -12.58
C ASP A 73 8.42 11.94 -11.57
N VAL A 74 8.40 10.98 -10.63
CA VAL A 74 7.47 11.02 -9.50
C VAL A 74 7.98 12.02 -8.45
N VAL A 75 7.33 13.18 -8.38
CA VAL A 75 7.57 14.17 -7.33
C VAL A 75 7.00 13.64 -6.02
N ARG A 76 7.83 13.51 -4.98
CA ARG A 76 7.35 13.14 -3.64
C ARG A 76 6.50 14.27 -3.08
N LYS A 77 5.33 13.92 -2.54
CA LYS A 77 4.36 14.92 -2.01
C LYS A 77 4.87 15.74 -0.82
N GLU A 78 6.00 15.36 -0.23
CA GLU A 78 6.71 16.12 0.81
C GLU A 78 7.26 17.46 0.30
N ASP A 79 7.60 17.53 -1.00
CA ASP A 79 8.21 18.71 -1.64
C ASP A 79 7.17 19.77 -2.03
N MET A 80 5.87 19.41 -1.99
CA MET A 80 4.77 20.27 -2.39
C MET A 80 4.22 21.05 -1.18
N LEU A 81 5.02 21.97 -0.64
CA LEU A 81 4.67 22.85 0.49
C LEU A 81 3.59 23.92 0.16
N LEU A 82 2.86 23.78 -0.95
CA LEU A 82 1.82 24.70 -1.42
C LEU A 82 0.70 23.92 -2.12
N GLY A 83 -0.13 23.21 -1.36
CA GLY A 83 -1.31 22.57 -1.96
C GLY A 83 -1.99 21.58 -1.05
N VAL A 84 -2.87 22.07 -0.17
CA VAL A 84 -3.83 21.25 0.57
C VAL A 84 -4.56 20.34 -0.42
N THR A 85 -4.30 19.05 -0.41
CA THR A 85 -5.18 18.09 -1.08
C THR A 85 -5.38 16.90 -0.17
N ASN A 86 -6.66 16.64 0.15
CA ASN A 86 -7.14 15.45 0.82
C ASN A 86 -6.33 14.24 0.37
N PHE A 87 -5.49 13.71 1.27
CA PHE A 87 -4.84 12.42 1.09
C PHE A 87 -5.97 11.38 1.09
N LYS A 88 -6.62 11.23 -0.07
CA LYS A 88 -7.43 10.05 -0.32
C LYS A 88 -6.43 8.91 -0.26
N CYS A 89 -6.42 8.24 0.90
CA CYS A 89 -6.04 6.84 0.97
C CYS A 89 -6.77 6.12 -0.17
N PHE A 90 -6.36 4.92 -0.56
CA PHE A 90 -7.06 4.13 -1.59
C PHE A 90 -8.54 3.79 -1.27
N SER A 91 -9.17 4.49 -0.31
CA SER A 91 -10.60 4.75 -0.19
C SER A 91 -11.19 5.28 -1.50
N ARG A 92 -11.75 4.36 -2.26
CA ARG A 92 -12.59 4.62 -3.42
C ARG A 92 -13.81 5.47 -3.05
#